data_AF-A0A7X7TES4-F1
#
_entry.id   AF-A0A7X7TES4-F1
#
_cell.length_a   1.000
_cell.length_b   1.000
_cell.length_c   1.000
_cell.angle_alpha   90.00
_cell.angle_beta   90.00
_cell.angle_gamma   90.00
#
_symmetry.space_group_name_H-M   'P 1'
#
loop_
_entity.id
_entity.type
_entity.pdbx_description
1 polymer ?
#
loop_
_entity_poly.entity_id
_entity_poly.type
_entity_poly.pdbx_seq_one_letter_code
_entity_poly.pdbx_strand_id
1 'polypeptide(L)'
;MRLKTGKVDRIMVLRILLVCAGFGWVISVFGVFMPWSFVAKQLTELGAQNLPNDPMLNYWLRMTAGAFSFIGLAFFALSLRPQAYLPVIRFAAVFLIVEGVILGTAGLVLELFPIPYCVDSSFCLVIGIGILLSARNNMLEKRDQGS
;
A
#
# COMPACT_ATOMS: atom_id res chain seq x y z
N MET A 1 -7.81 17.99 -35.33
CA MET A 1 -7.93 16.78 -34.48
C MET A 1 -6.93 16.90 -33.33
N ARG A 2 -7.29 17.62 -32.25
CA ARG A 2 -6.41 17.91 -31.10
C ARG A 2 -6.67 16.86 -30.03
N LEU A 3 -5.69 16.01 -29.78
CA LEU A 3 -5.87 14.75 -29.07
C LEU A 3 -6.11 14.92 -27.57
N LYS A 4 -6.97 14.03 -27.06
CA LYS A 4 -7.32 13.66 -25.68
C LYS A 4 -6.13 13.28 -24.75
N THR A 5 -4.92 13.72 -25.04
CA THR A 5 -3.67 13.20 -24.45
C THR A 5 -3.64 13.33 -22.92
N GLY A 6 -3.99 14.52 -22.39
CA GLY A 6 -3.91 14.77 -20.94
C GLY A 6 -4.86 13.96 -20.05
N LYS A 7 -5.93 13.35 -20.60
CA LYS A 7 -6.86 12.51 -19.83
C LYS A 7 -6.35 11.06 -19.72
N VAL A 8 -5.75 10.55 -20.80
CA VAL A 8 -5.16 9.20 -20.85
C VAL A 8 -3.95 9.13 -19.92
N ASP A 9 -3.11 10.17 -19.93
CA ASP A 9 -1.89 10.25 -19.11
C ASP A 9 -2.21 10.17 -17.60
N ARG A 10 -3.27 10.87 -17.16
CA ARG A 10 -3.67 10.90 -15.74
C ARG A 10 -4.27 9.60 -15.23
N ILE A 11 -5.03 8.91 -16.07
CA ILE A 11 -5.57 7.58 -15.72
C ILE A 11 -4.44 6.56 -15.67
N MET A 12 -3.47 6.66 -16.58
CA MET A 12 -2.29 5.81 -16.58
C MET A 12 -1.47 6.01 -15.30
N VAL A 13 -1.22 7.26 -14.89
CA VAL A 13 -0.55 7.56 -13.61
C VAL A 13 -1.30 6.94 -12.42
N LEU A 14 -2.62 7.12 -12.35
CA LEU A 14 -3.43 6.52 -11.29
C LEU A 14 -3.32 4.98 -11.28
N ARG A 15 -3.34 4.35 -12.45
CA ARG A 15 -3.16 2.89 -12.57
C ARG A 15 -1.78 2.44 -12.09
N ILE A 16 -0.73 3.14 -12.50
CA ILE A 16 0.64 2.83 -12.08
C ILE A 16 0.74 2.92 -10.56
N LEU A 17 0.20 3.98 -9.95
CA LEU A 17 0.21 4.14 -8.51
C LEU A 17 -0.57 3.03 -7.78
N LEU A 18 -1.73 2.62 -8.31
CA LEU A 18 -2.51 1.50 -7.75
C LEU A 18 -1.76 0.16 -7.90
N VAL A 19 -1.06 -0.06 -9.01
CA VAL A 19 -0.22 -1.25 -9.22
C VAL A 19 0.98 -1.24 -8.27
N CYS A 20 1.65 -0.10 -8.10
CA CYS A 20 2.73 0.06 -7.12
C CYS A 20 2.23 -0.23 -5.70
N ALA A 21 1.08 0.31 -5.29
CA ALA A 21 0.44 -0.04 -4.03
C ALA A 21 0.18 -1.55 -3.94
N GLY A 22 -0.38 -2.16 -4.98
CA GLY A 22 -0.61 -3.60 -5.06
C GLY A 22 0.66 -4.41 -4.77
N PHE A 23 1.78 -4.06 -5.41
CA PHE A 23 3.05 -4.73 -5.18
C PHE A 23 3.59 -4.53 -3.75
N GLY A 24 3.51 -3.31 -3.22
CA GLY A 24 3.98 -3.00 -1.86
C GLY A 24 3.27 -3.84 -0.78
N TRP A 25 2.00 -4.16 -0.99
CA TRP A 25 1.22 -4.96 -0.05
C TRP A 25 1.29 -6.47 -0.34
N VAL A 26 1.27 -6.90 -1.60
CA VAL A 26 1.22 -8.33 -1.97
C VAL A 26 2.49 -9.09 -1.63
N ILE A 27 3.64 -8.40 -1.50
CA ILE A 27 4.90 -9.04 -1.11
C ILE A 27 4.79 -9.73 0.26
N SER A 28 3.85 -9.31 1.12
CA SER A 28 3.54 -9.97 2.38
C SER A 28 3.13 -11.44 2.23
N VAL A 29 2.71 -11.90 1.04
CA VAL A 29 2.31 -13.29 0.76
C VAL A 29 3.41 -14.30 1.11
N PHE A 30 4.68 -13.89 1.05
CA PHE A 30 5.80 -14.72 1.50
C PHE A 30 5.67 -15.10 2.98
N GLY A 31 5.17 -14.20 3.84
CA GLY A 31 4.94 -14.47 5.26
C GLY A 31 3.86 -15.52 5.55
N VAL A 32 2.97 -15.81 4.58
CA VAL A 32 1.92 -16.82 4.73
C VAL A 32 2.49 -18.23 4.60
N PHE A 33 3.37 -18.44 3.62
CA PHE A 33 3.80 -19.77 3.20
C PHE A 33 5.20 -20.15 3.69
N MET A 34 6.05 -19.18 4.01
CA MET A 34 7.43 -19.46 4.37
C MET A 34 7.55 -20.19 5.73
N PRO A 35 8.58 -21.04 5.89
CA PRO A 35 8.91 -21.62 7.19
C PRO A 35 9.22 -20.54 8.23
N TRP A 36 8.84 -20.78 9.49
CA TRP A 36 9.11 -19.82 10.59
C TRP A 36 10.60 -19.47 10.72
N SER A 37 11.49 -20.44 10.55
CA SER A 37 12.94 -20.21 10.60
C SER A 37 13.43 -19.20 9.54
N PHE A 38 12.82 -19.21 8.35
CA PHE A 38 13.12 -18.24 7.31
C PHE A 38 12.60 -16.85 7.70
N VAL A 39 11.34 -16.75 8.12
CA VAL A 39 10.71 -15.48 8.49
C VAL A 39 11.41 -14.84 9.69
N ALA A 40 11.69 -15.62 10.74
CA ALA A 40 12.38 -15.14 11.94
C ALA A 40 13.78 -14.61 11.59
N LYS A 41 14.52 -15.29 10.70
CA LYS A 41 15.81 -14.82 10.21
C LYS A 41 15.67 -13.45 9.52
N GLN A 42 14.74 -13.29 8.59
CA GLN A 42 14.52 -12.01 7.90
C GLN A 42 14.13 -10.89 8.88
N LEU A 43 13.23 -11.17 9.83
CA LEU A 43 12.84 -10.18 10.83
C LEU A 43 14.00 -9.79 11.74
N THR A 44 14.87 -10.74 12.11
CA THR A 44 16.07 -10.45 12.88
C THR A 44 17.09 -9.63 12.10
N GLU A 45 17.26 -9.89 10.81
CA GLU A 45 18.06 -9.03 9.91
C GLU A 45 17.48 -7.60 9.79
N LEU A 46 16.17 -7.45 9.97
CA LEU A 46 15.47 -6.16 10.02
C LEU A 46 15.46 -5.51 11.42
N GLY A 47 16.09 -6.14 12.42
CA GLY A 47 16.27 -5.58 13.77
C GLY A 47 15.44 -6.22 14.89
N ALA A 48 14.65 -7.26 14.60
CA ALA A 48 13.91 -7.99 15.64
C ALA A 48 14.86 -8.82 16.52
N GLN A 49 14.79 -8.64 17.83
CA GLN A 49 15.62 -9.39 18.78
C GLN A 49 14.92 -10.66 19.27
N ASN A 50 15.64 -11.78 19.23
CA ASN A 50 15.26 -13.06 19.87
C ASN A 50 13.80 -13.46 19.69
N LEU A 51 13.34 -13.58 18.44
CA LEU A 51 11.97 -14.00 18.12
C LEU A 51 11.71 -15.41 18.67
N PRO A 52 10.79 -15.58 19.64
CA PRO A 52 10.47 -16.90 20.17
C PRO A 52 9.77 -17.72 19.09
N ASN A 53 10.04 -19.03 19.07
CA ASN A 53 9.27 -19.97 18.25
C ASN A 53 7.94 -20.29 18.93
N ASP A 54 7.09 -19.27 19.01
CA ASP A 54 5.77 -19.33 19.62
C ASP A 54 4.69 -19.60 18.56
N PRO A 55 3.83 -20.63 18.73
CA PRO A 55 2.78 -20.95 17.76
C PRO A 55 1.79 -19.81 17.51
N MET A 56 1.47 -19.01 18.54
CA MET A 56 0.54 -17.89 18.40
C MET A 56 1.16 -16.76 17.57
N LEU A 57 2.44 -16.45 17.81
CA LEU A 57 3.18 -15.47 17.03
C LEU A 57 3.26 -15.86 15.54
N ASN A 58 3.56 -17.13 15.26
CA ASN A 58 3.58 -17.66 13.89
C ASN A 58 2.19 -17.58 13.23
N TYR A 59 1.14 -17.90 13.98
CA TYR A 59 -0.25 -17.74 13.53
C TYR A 59 -0.59 -16.28 13.21
N TRP A 60 -0.29 -15.34 14.12
CA TRP A 60 -0.54 -13.91 13.91
C TRP A 60 0.20 -13.36 12.71
N LEU A 61 1.47 -13.73 12.54
CA LEU A 61 2.25 -13.31 11.38
C LEU A 61 1.64 -13.82 10.06
N ARG A 62 1.20 -15.07 10.00
CA ARG A 62 0.54 -15.63 8.81
C ARG A 62 -0.81 -14.96 8.54
N MET A 63 -1.56 -14.66 9.61
CA MET A 63 -2.83 -13.95 9.52
C MET A 63 -2.65 -12.53 8.97
N THR A 64 -1.72 -11.75 9.52
CA THR A 64 -1.43 -10.38 9.06
C THR A 64 -0.86 -10.37 7.64
N ALA A 65 0.07 -11.28 7.34
CA ALA A 65 0.59 -11.49 5.99
C ALA A 65 -0.53 -11.81 4.97
N GLY A 66 -1.49 -12.66 5.34
CA GLY A 66 -2.63 -12.98 4.50
C GLY A 66 -3.53 -11.76 4.27
N ALA A 67 -3.87 -11.02 5.33
CA ALA A 67 -4.67 -9.80 5.23
C ALA A 67 -4.01 -8.74 4.34
N PHE A 68 -2.70 -8.51 4.52
CA PHE A 68 -1.92 -7.57 3.72
C PHE A 68 -1.84 -7.99 2.25
N SER A 69 -1.73 -9.30 1.99
CA SER A 69 -1.77 -9.84 0.63
C SER A 69 -3.10 -9.55 -0.05
N PHE A 70 -4.22 -9.72 0.67
CA PHE A 70 -5.55 -9.38 0.14
C PHE A 70 -5.72 -7.89 -0.11
N ILE A 71 -5.16 -7.01 0.73
CA ILE A 71 -5.12 -5.58 0.47
C ILE A 71 -4.39 -5.28 -0.85
N GLY A 72 -3.24 -5.93 -1.09
CA GLY A 72 -2.52 -5.82 -2.35
C GLY A 72 -3.34 -6.25 -3.57
N LEU A 73 -4.04 -7.39 -3.46
CA LEU A 73 -4.95 -7.87 -4.50
C LEU A 73 -6.12 -6.89 -4.75
N ALA A 74 -6.66 -6.26 -3.71
CA ALA A 74 -7.69 -5.25 -3.85
C ALA A 74 -7.18 -4.02 -4.63
N PHE A 75 -5.94 -3.58 -4.38
CA PHE A 75 -5.31 -2.50 -5.16
C PHE A 75 -5.14 -2.88 -6.64
N PHE A 76 -4.72 -4.11 -6.94
CA PHE A 76 -4.68 -4.59 -8.33
C PHE A 76 -6.08 -4.60 -8.98
N ALA A 77 -7.11 -5.05 -8.26
CA ALA A 77 -8.49 -5.03 -8.77
C ALA A 77 -8.96 -3.60 -9.08
N LEU A 78 -8.67 -2.63 -8.20
CA LEU A 78 -8.97 -1.22 -8.42
C LEU A 78 -8.23 -0.64 -9.64
N SER A 79 -7.03 -1.13 -9.94
CA SER A 79 -6.23 -0.68 -11.10
C SER A 79 -6.86 -1.07 -12.46
N LEU A 80 -7.67 -2.13 -12.52
CA LEU A 80 -8.29 -2.59 -13.77
C LEU A 80 -9.32 -1.58 -14.28
N ARG A 81 -10.15 -1.05 -13.40
CA ARG A 81 -11.24 -0.10 -13.74
C ARG A 81 -11.30 1.08 -12.77
N PRO A 82 -10.27 1.94 -12.73
CA PRO A 82 -10.15 2.97 -11.70
C PRO A 82 -11.25 4.01 -11.74
N GLN A 83 -11.87 4.24 -12.91
CA GLN A 83 -12.97 5.20 -13.04
C GLN A 83 -14.28 4.73 -12.38
N ALA A 84 -14.53 3.42 -12.37
CA ALA A 84 -15.76 2.86 -11.79
C ALA A 84 -15.74 2.91 -10.26
N TYR A 85 -14.54 2.91 -9.66
CA TYR A 85 -14.34 2.77 -8.22
C TYR A 85 -13.68 4.00 -7.57
N LEU A 86 -13.87 5.19 -8.14
CA LEU A 86 -13.24 6.42 -7.62
C LEU A 86 -13.48 6.69 -6.12
N PRO A 87 -14.69 6.51 -5.55
CA PRO A 87 -14.89 6.65 -4.11
C PRO A 87 -14.04 5.68 -3.29
N VAL A 88 -13.97 4.42 -3.72
CA VAL A 88 -13.18 3.37 -3.06
C VAL A 88 -11.68 3.66 -3.17
N ILE A 89 -11.21 4.12 -4.33
CA ILE A 89 -9.82 4.53 -4.54
C ILE A 89 -9.41 5.69 -3.62
N ARG A 90 -10.31 6.67 -3.41
CA ARG A 90 -10.05 7.76 -2.47
C ARG A 90 -9.97 7.27 -1.04
N PHE A 91 -10.86 6.37 -0.65
CA PHE A 91 -10.79 5.73 0.66
C PHE A 91 -9.48 4.94 0.83
N ALA A 92 -9.08 4.15 -0.18
CA ALA A 92 -7.83 3.41 -0.18
C ALA A 92 -6.60 4.34 -0.11
N ALA A 93 -6.65 5.51 -0.74
CA ALA A 93 -5.60 6.52 -0.64
C ALA A 93 -5.49 7.10 0.77
N VAL A 94 -6.63 7.42 1.40
CA VAL A 94 -6.66 7.89 2.79
C VAL A 94 -6.17 6.80 3.74
N PHE A 95 -6.57 5.55 3.51
CA PHE A 95 -6.07 4.39 4.25
C PHE A 95 -4.53 4.31 4.21
N LEU A 96 -3.91 4.41 3.03
CA LEU A 96 -2.43 4.44 2.93
C LEU A 96 -1.80 5.61 3.68
N ILE A 97 -2.40 6.81 3.61
CA ILE A 97 -1.87 7.98 4.32
C ILE A 97 -1.93 7.76 5.83
N VAL A 98 -3.08 7.30 6.33
CA VAL A 98 -3.29 7.02 7.77
C VAL A 98 -2.32 5.93 8.23
N GLU A 99 -2.19 4.84 7.48
CA GLU A 99 -1.26 3.76 7.78
C GLU A 99 0.19 4.27 7.81
N GLY A 100 0.59 5.08 6.83
CA GLY A 100 1.92 5.69 6.79
C GLY A 100 2.21 6.56 8.02
N VAL A 101 1.22 7.32 8.50
CA VAL A 101 1.35 8.09 9.75
C VAL A 101 1.47 7.17 10.95
N ILE A 102 0.62 6.15 11.06
CA ILE A 102 0.64 5.18 12.17
C ILE A 102 1.98 4.46 12.24
N LEU A 103 2.49 3.95 11.11
CA LEU A 103 3.79 3.27 11.05
C LEU A 103 4.94 4.21 11.41
N GLY A 104 4.89 5.45 10.94
CA GLY A 104 5.88 6.48 11.27
C GLY A 104 5.90 6.82 12.76
N THR A 105 4.73 7.06 13.37
CA THR A 105 4.64 7.36 14.80
C THR A 105 4.97 6.16 15.67
N ALA A 106 4.50 4.96 15.30
CA ALA A 106 4.82 3.73 16.02
C ALA A 106 6.32 3.44 16.00
N GLY A 107 6.98 3.60 14.85
CA GLY A 107 8.43 3.43 14.72
C GLY A 107 9.23 4.37 15.61
N LEU A 108 8.81 5.63 15.71
CA LEU A 108 9.42 6.62 16.60
C LEU A 108 9.17 6.30 18.08
N VAL A 109 7.93 5.96 18.45
CA VAL A 109 7.55 5.67 19.85
C VAL A 109 8.20 4.40 20.36
N LEU A 110 8.38 3.39 19.50
CA LEU A 110 9.00 2.12 19.84
C LEU A 110 10.53 2.15 19.68
N GLU A 111 11.11 3.30 19.34
CA GLU A 111 12.55 3.50 19.13
C GLU A 111 13.15 2.44 18.18
N LEU A 112 12.39 2.08 17.13
CA LEU A 112 12.82 1.04 16.20
C LEU A 112 13.99 1.52 15.35
N PHE A 113 14.75 0.55 14.84
CA PHE A 113 15.76 0.85 13.83
C PHE A 113 15.11 1.58 12.64
N PRO A 114 15.66 2.72 12.17
CA PRO A 114 14.97 3.61 11.25
C PRO A 114 14.54 3.00 9.91
N ILE A 115 15.30 2.05 9.38
CA ILE A 115 15.15 1.60 8.00
C ILE A 115 13.76 0.99 7.70
N PRO A 116 13.29 -0.06 8.41
CA PRO A 116 12.01 -0.71 8.07
C PRO A 116 10.82 0.27 8.13
N TYR A 117 10.62 0.99 9.24
CA TYR A 117 9.44 1.84 9.38
C TYR A 117 9.51 3.11 8.52
N CYS A 118 10.70 3.67 8.25
CA CYS A 118 10.82 4.82 7.35
C CYS A 118 10.49 4.43 5.91
N VAL A 119 10.93 3.27 5.45
CA VAL A 119 10.59 2.76 4.10
C VAL A 119 9.09 2.53 3.99
N ASP A 120 8.49 1.84 4.95
CA ASP A 120 7.05 1.52 4.91
C ASP A 120 6.19 2.79 5.03
N SER A 121 6.53 3.68 5.97
CA SER A 121 5.83 4.96 6.18
C SER A 121 5.94 5.86 4.95
N SER A 122 7.15 6.06 4.41
CA SER A 122 7.36 6.91 3.24
C SER A 122 6.67 6.34 2.00
N PHE A 123 6.73 5.03 1.78
CA PHE A 123 6.01 4.36 0.70
C PHE A 123 4.50 4.62 0.79
N CYS A 124 3.90 4.38 1.97
CA CYS A 124 2.48 4.57 2.19
C CYS A 124 2.05 6.03 1.98
N LEU A 125 2.81 7.00 2.50
CA LEU A 125 2.53 8.42 2.34
C LEU A 125 2.66 8.87 0.88
N VAL A 126 3.76 8.54 0.21
CA VAL A 126 4.03 8.97 -1.17
C VAL A 126 2.99 8.38 -2.12
N ILE A 127 2.71 7.08 -2.02
CA ILE A 127 1.73 6.40 -2.88
C ILE A 127 0.32 6.88 -2.55
N GLY A 128 -0.05 6.98 -1.27
CA GLY A 128 -1.38 7.46 -0.85
C GLY A 128 -1.67 8.89 -1.33
N ILE A 129 -0.74 9.82 -1.12
CA ILE A 129 -0.85 11.20 -1.60
C ILE A 129 -0.94 11.24 -3.12
N GLY A 130 -0.08 10.47 -3.82
CA GLY A 130 -0.08 10.38 -5.27
C GLY A 130 -1.43 9.91 -5.84
N ILE A 131 -2.03 8.87 -5.24
CA ILE A 131 -3.35 8.35 -5.64
C ILE A 131 -4.42 9.40 -5.39
N LEU A 132 -4.41 10.07 -4.23
CA LEU A 132 -5.43 11.05 -3.87
C LEU A 132 -5.42 12.26 -4.81
N LEU A 133 -4.24 12.80 -5.11
CA LEU A 133 -4.07 13.92 -6.04
C LEU A 133 -4.51 13.53 -7.47
N SER A 134 -4.12 12.35 -7.92
CA SER A 134 -4.52 11.82 -9.24
C SER A 134 -6.03 11.58 -9.33
N ALA A 135 -6.67 11.07 -8.27
CA ALA A 135 -8.10 10.82 -8.21
C ALA A 135 -8.95 12.10 -8.06
N ARG A 136 -8.40 13.18 -7.47
CA ARG A 136 -9.06 14.49 -7.39
C ARG A 136 -9.15 15.16 -8.75
N ASN A 137 -8.02 15.19 -9.48
CA ASN A 137 -7.93 15.88 -10.76
C ASN A 137 -8.84 15.27 -11.83
N ASN A 138 -9.03 13.95 -11.81
CA ASN A 138 -9.94 13.24 -12.72
C ASN A 138 -11.44 13.62 -12.54
N MET A 139 -11.84 14.12 -11.36
CA MET A 139 -13.23 14.49 -11.08
C MET A 139 -13.56 15.94 -11.48
N LEU A 140 -12.60 16.86 -11.35
CA LEU A 140 -12.78 18.25 -11.80
C LEU A 140 -13.05 18.28 -13.31
N GLU A 141 -12.27 17.55 -14.09
CA GLU A 141 -12.46 17.48 -15.55
C GLU A 141 -13.81 16.87 -15.96
N LYS A 142 -14.36 15.97 -15.15
CA LYS A 142 -15.68 15.36 -15.42
C LYS A 142 -16.83 16.34 -15.16
N ARG A 143 -16.65 17.33 -14.28
CA ARG A 143 -17.60 18.43 -14.09
C ARG A 143 -17.51 19.44 -15.22
N ASP A 144 -16.30 19.82 -15.63
CA ASP A 144 -16.09 20.83 -16.68
C ASP A 144 -16.56 20.39 -18.08
N GLN A 145 -16.69 19.08 -18.31
CA GLN A 145 -17.23 18.52 -19.56
C GLN A 145 -18.76 18.31 -19.54
N GLY A 146 -19.42 18.56 -18.40
CA GLY A 146 -20.84 18.35 -18.18
C GLY A 146 -21.67 19.62 -17.96
N SER A 147 -21.06 20.81 -18.14
CA SER A 147 -21.71 22.13 -18.16
C SER A 147 -21.74 22.69 -19.59
#